data_AF-A0AA39DGN1-F1
#
_entry.id   AF-A0AA39DGN1-F1
#
_cell.length_a   1.000
_cell.length_b   1.000
_cell.length_c   1.000
_cell.angle_alpha   90.00
_cell.angle_beta   90.00
_cell.angle_gamma   90.00
#
_symmetry.space_group_name_H-M   'P 1'
#
loop_
_entity.id
_entity.type
_entity.pdbx_description
1 polymer ?
#
loop_
_entity_poly.entity_id
_entity_poly.type
_entity_poly.pdbx_seq_one_letter_code
_entity_poly.pdbx_strand_id
1 'polypeptide(L)'
;MHLSWILFWFEAASGLKINLVKSEIIKVGEVEGVDELAVELGCRVGQLPAVYLGLPLGAPNKSISVWDGVEVKMRRRLAVWKHQYLSKGGRITLLKSTLANIPVYQMSLFRMPNSVARRLEKLQRDFLWGGGNLERKAHLVNWEMVCRDKEKGGLGIRKLNLLNRALLGKWVWRFARAKEDFWKQVLIAKYGQEDFDWRTKKAVGAFGVGVWKEILKEAGWCWEKMAFKAGKGNKIRFWTDWWCGGSTLSQSFPHLYTLAAQKNATLEEMWDQNSGVGGWNLRFTRDFND
;
A
#
# COMPACT_ATOMS: atom_id res chain seq x y z
N MET A 1 -14.57 30.71 -20.12
CA MET A 1 -15.70 30.51 -21.05
C MET A 1 -16.13 29.06 -21.27
N HIS A 2 -15.30 28.10 -21.69
CA HIS A 2 -15.85 26.78 -22.08
C HIS A 2 -16.40 25.91 -20.93
N LEU A 3 -15.82 26.01 -19.73
CA LEU A 3 -16.17 25.10 -18.63
C LEU A 3 -17.53 25.41 -17.99
N SER A 4 -17.86 26.70 -17.80
CA SER A 4 -19.16 27.14 -17.27
C SER A 4 -20.33 26.66 -18.13
N TRP A 5 -20.20 26.78 -19.46
CA TRP A 5 -21.17 26.26 -20.42
C TRP A 5 -21.28 24.74 -20.40
N ILE A 6 -20.16 24.01 -20.30
CA ILE A 6 -20.18 22.54 -20.19
C ILE A 6 -20.94 22.10 -18.93
N LEU A 7 -20.68 22.76 -17.81
CA LEU A 7 -21.35 22.48 -16.54
C LEU A 7 -22.85 22.80 -16.61
N PHE A 8 -23.22 23.90 -17.25
CA PHE A 8 -24.62 24.25 -17.49
C PHE A 8 -25.34 23.19 -18.35
N TRP A 9 -24.74 22.77 -19.47
CA TRP A 9 -25.30 21.72 -20.31
C TRP A 9 -25.39 20.37 -19.58
N PHE A 10 -24.42 20.06 -18.72
CA PHE A 10 -24.48 18.89 -17.85
C PHE A 10 -25.67 18.96 -16.88
N GLU A 11 -25.91 20.09 -16.22
CA GLU A 11 -27.07 20.27 -15.34
C GLU A 11 -28.39 20.09 -16.11
N ALA A 12 -28.50 20.70 -17.29
CA ALA A 12 -29.67 20.60 -18.15
C ALA A 12 -29.93 19.17 -18.64
N ALA A 13 -28.88 18.45 -19.06
CA ALA A 13 -29.00 17.09 -19.58
C ALA A 13 -29.20 16.03 -18.47
N SER A 14 -28.58 16.20 -17.31
CA SER A 14 -28.65 15.23 -16.21
C SER A 14 -29.78 15.46 -15.22
N GLY A 15 -30.36 16.67 -15.19
CA GLY A 15 -31.31 17.09 -14.15
C GLY A 15 -30.67 17.30 -12.77
N LEU A 16 -29.34 17.26 -12.66
CA LEU A 16 -28.60 17.51 -11.44
C LEU A 16 -28.24 19.00 -11.30
N LYS A 17 -27.98 19.44 -10.06
CA LYS A 17 -27.44 20.78 -9.77
C LYS A 17 -26.09 20.68 -9.06
N ILE A 18 -25.16 21.51 -9.49
CA ILE A 18 -23.82 21.67 -8.93
C ILE A 18 -23.92 22.47 -7.65
N ASN A 19 -23.29 21.98 -6.60
CA ASN A 19 -23.24 22.67 -5.32
C ASN A 19 -22.03 23.61 -5.29
N LEU A 20 -22.20 24.84 -5.79
CA LEU A 20 -21.14 25.84 -5.83
C LEU A 20 -20.54 26.19 -4.46
N VAL A 21 -21.30 26.01 -3.37
CA VAL A 21 -20.82 26.22 -1.98
C VAL A 21 -19.79 25.15 -1.57
N LYS A 22 -19.92 23.93 -2.10
CA LYS A 22 -18.99 22.82 -1.86
C LYS A 22 -17.89 22.72 -2.94
N SER A 23 -18.10 23.36 -4.09
CA SER A 23 -17.14 23.39 -5.19
C SER A 23 -16.01 24.38 -4.90
N GLU A 24 -14.81 24.01 -5.31
CA GLU A 24 -13.63 24.88 -5.22
C GLU A 24 -12.66 24.60 -6.36
N ILE A 25 -11.95 25.64 -6.81
CA ILE A 25 -10.83 25.53 -7.75
C ILE A 25 -9.54 25.57 -6.95
N ILE A 26 -8.69 24.57 -7.13
CA ILE A 26 -7.40 24.48 -6.46
C ILE A 26 -6.31 24.57 -7.52
N LYS A 27 -5.44 25.56 -7.40
CA LYS A 27 -4.26 25.69 -8.27
C LYS A 27 -3.20 24.67 -7.93
N VAL A 28 -2.56 24.10 -8.95
CA VAL A 28 -1.43 23.17 -8.82
C VAL A 28 -0.25 23.72 -9.60
N GLY A 29 0.74 24.25 -8.90
CA GLY A 29 1.86 24.98 -9.50
C GLY A 29 1.57 26.47 -9.71
N GLU A 30 2.36 27.11 -10.56
CA GLU A 30 2.16 28.50 -10.97
C GLU A 30 1.11 28.54 -12.08
N VAL A 31 -0.07 29.08 -11.76
CA VAL A 31 -1.20 29.23 -12.68
C VAL A 31 -1.77 30.63 -12.49
N GLU A 32 -1.79 31.41 -13.57
CA GLU A 32 -2.39 32.74 -13.62
C GLU A 32 -3.90 32.65 -13.87
N GLY A 33 -4.67 33.69 -13.51
CA GLY A 33 -6.11 33.78 -13.79
C GLY A 33 -7.02 32.84 -12.98
N VAL A 34 -6.53 32.24 -11.89
CA VAL A 34 -7.32 31.31 -11.06
C VAL A 34 -8.49 32.01 -10.38
N ASP A 35 -8.28 33.23 -9.89
CA ASP A 35 -9.32 34.03 -9.25
C ASP A 35 -10.42 34.42 -10.25
N GLU A 36 -10.04 34.83 -11.47
CA GLU A 36 -10.99 35.13 -12.55
C GLU A 36 -11.82 33.90 -12.93
N LEU A 37 -11.19 32.73 -13.04
CA LEU A 37 -11.89 31.48 -13.34
C LEU A 37 -12.83 31.06 -12.21
N ALA A 38 -12.45 31.28 -10.95
CA ALA A 38 -13.30 30.98 -9.80
C ALA A 38 -14.54 31.89 -9.75
N VAL A 39 -14.37 33.18 -10.08
CA VAL A 39 -15.47 34.13 -10.24
C VAL A 39 -16.38 33.70 -11.39
N GLU A 40 -15.82 33.31 -12.54
CA GLU A 40 -16.61 32.84 -13.69
C GLU A 40 -17.44 31.59 -13.37
N LEU A 41 -16.85 30.63 -12.64
CA LEU A 41 -17.54 29.41 -12.21
C LEU A 41 -18.47 29.61 -11.00
N GLY A 42 -18.40 30.76 -10.33
CA GLY A 42 -19.17 31.04 -9.12
C GLY A 42 -18.78 30.18 -7.92
N CYS A 43 -17.52 29.74 -7.84
CA CYS A 43 -17.01 28.91 -6.74
C CYS A 43 -15.79 29.56 -6.06
N ARG A 44 -15.34 28.97 -4.95
CA ARG A 44 -14.22 29.54 -4.18
C ARG A 44 -12.86 29.05 -4.69
N VAL A 45 -11.82 29.86 -4.50
CA VAL A 45 -10.43 29.39 -4.65
C VAL A 45 -10.02 28.63 -3.40
N GLY A 46 -9.72 27.35 -3.56
CA GLY A 46 -9.18 26.48 -2.51
C GLY A 46 -7.65 26.45 -2.52
N GLN A 47 -7.07 25.81 -1.51
CA GLN A 47 -5.62 25.65 -1.38
C GLN A 47 -5.25 24.23 -0.98
N LEU A 48 -4.07 23.78 -1.41
CA LEU A 48 -3.48 22.54 -0.91
C LEU A 48 -2.82 22.80 0.46
N PRO A 49 -2.89 21.84 1.41
CA PRO A 49 -3.52 20.54 1.26
C PRO A 49 -5.06 20.57 1.44
N ALA A 50 -5.77 19.85 0.57
CA ALA A 50 -7.24 19.73 0.59
C ALA A 50 -7.66 18.28 0.90
N VAL A 51 -8.88 18.08 1.43
CA VAL A 51 -9.38 16.73 1.74
C VAL A 51 -10.26 16.22 0.61
N TYR A 52 -9.85 15.13 -0.03
CA TYR A 52 -10.63 14.46 -1.06
C TYR A 52 -10.86 12.99 -0.69
N LEU A 53 -12.13 12.58 -0.67
CA LEU A 53 -12.56 11.24 -0.23
C LEU A 53 -12.00 10.83 1.14
N GLY A 54 -11.71 11.81 2.01
CA GLY A 54 -11.15 11.57 3.34
C GLY A 54 -9.63 11.41 3.40
N LEU A 55 -8.91 11.68 2.31
CA LEU A 55 -7.44 11.72 2.26
C LEU A 55 -6.96 13.14 1.96
N PRO A 56 -5.80 13.55 2.53
CA PRO A 56 -5.23 14.85 2.22
C PRO A 56 -4.48 14.81 0.88
N LEU A 57 -5.00 15.54 -0.09
CA LEU A 57 -4.34 15.85 -1.34
C LEU A 57 -3.33 16.97 -1.13
N GLY A 58 -2.15 16.85 -1.74
CA GLY A 58 -1.11 17.87 -1.70
C GLY A 58 -0.36 18.00 -0.36
N ALA A 59 -0.72 17.22 0.66
CA ALA A 59 0.01 17.22 1.91
C ALA A 59 1.40 16.58 1.78
N PRO A 60 2.40 17.04 2.55
CA PRO A 60 3.69 16.38 2.59
C PRO A 60 3.54 14.92 3.02
N ASN A 61 4.13 13.99 2.26
CA ASN A 61 3.93 12.54 2.46
C ASN A 61 4.35 12.00 3.84
N LYS A 62 5.20 12.74 4.57
CA LYS A 62 5.67 12.39 5.92
C LYS A 62 4.99 13.21 7.01
N SER A 63 3.99 14.02 6.67
CA SER A 63 3.32 14.88 7.64
C SER A 63 2.59 14.04 8.70
N ILE A 64 2.78 14.42 9.96
CA ILE A 64 2.07 13.81 11.10
C ILE A 64 0.62 14.31 11.13
N SER A 65 0.37 15.58 10.79
CA SER A 65 -0.96 16.20 10.91
C SER A 65 -2.02 15.54 10.02
N VAL A 66 -1.58 14.93 8.93
CA VAL A 66 -2.38 14.10 8.02
C VAL A 66 -3.11 12.97 8.76
N TRP A 67 -2.58 12.50 9.89
CA TRP A 67 -3.16 11.41 10.69
C TRP A 67 -4.07 11.88 11.82
N ASP A 68 -4.16 13.18 12.10
CA ASP A 68 -4.94 13.66 13.24
C ASP A 68 -6.45 13.39 13.05
N GLY A 69 -6.94 13.44 11.81
CA GLY A 69 -8.33 13.06 11.50
C GLY A 69 -8.64 11.58 11.80
N VAL A 70 -7.66 10.68 11.65
CA VAL A 70 -7.78 9.26 12.02
C VAL A 70 -7.87 9.14 13.54
N GLU A 71 -7.01 9.86 14.26
CA GLU A 71 -7.00 9.85 15.72
C GLU A 71 -8.33 10.39 16.29
N VAL A 72 -8.84 11.50 15.75
CA VAL A 72 -10.13 12.08 16.13
C VAL A 72 -11.26 11.07 15.90
N LYS A 73 -11.27 10.37 14.76
CA LYS A 73 -12.28 9.31 14.48
C LYS A 73 -12.20 8.17 15.48
N MET A 74 -11.00 7.71 15.84
CA MET A 74 -10.82 6.67 16.87
C MET A 74 -11.32 7.14 18.24
N ARG A 75 -10.96 8.36 18.66
CA ARG A 75 -11.42 8.95 19.93
C ARG A 75 -12.94 9.09 19.98
N ARG A 76 -13.58 9.51 18.89
CA ARG A 76 -15.05 9.59 18.79
C ARG A 76 -15.70 8.22 18.96
N ARG A 77 -15.16 7.16 18.36
CA ARG A 77 -15.69 5.79 18.55
C ARG A 77 -15.52 5.31 19.98
N LEU A 78 -14.37 5.58 20.59
CA LEU A 78 -14.10 5.25 21.99
C LEU A 78 -15.06 5.96 22.94
N ALA A 79 -15.36 7.24 22.71
CA ALA A 79 -16.28 8.01 23.53
C ALA A 79 -17.72 7.46 23.48
N VAL A 80 -18.14 6.91 22.34
CA VAL A 80 -19.45 6.25 22.19
C VAL A 80 -19.49 4.92 22.94
N TRP A 81 -18.37 4.19 23.00
CA TRP A 81 -18.31 2.92 23.69
C TRP A 81 -18.06 3.11 25.17
N LYS A 82 -19.13 2.97 25.95
CA LYS A 82 -19.03 2.89 27.41
C LYS A 82 -18.31 1.58 27.80
N HIS A 83 -16.98 1.64 27.92
CA HIS A 83 -16.12 0.50 28.22
C HIS A 83 -16.51 -0.22 29.52
N GLN A 84 -17.16 0.47 30.46
CA GLN A 84 -17.70 -0.09 31.70
C GLN A 84 -18.75 -1.21 31.49
N TYR A 85 -19.45 -1.22 30.35
CA TYR A 85 -20.46 -2.24 30.03
C TYR A 85 -19.95 -3.32 29.07
N LEU A 86 -18.66 -3.27 28.70
CA LEU A 86 -18.08 -4.20 27.73
C LEU A 86 -17.15 -5.20 28.43
N SER A 87 -17.42 -6.49 28.20
CA SER A 87 -16.49 -7.56 28.57
C SER A 87 -15.15 -7.41 27.84
N LYS A 88 -14.07 -8.00 28.39
CA LYS A 88 -12.76 -8.01 27.71
C LYS A 88 -12.87 -8.59 26.29
N GLY A 89 -13.65 -9.65 26.11
CA GLY A 89 -13.93 -10.23 24.79
C GLY A 89 -14.62 -9.23 23.84
N GLY A 90 -15.66 -8.53 24.30
CA GLY A 90 -16.34 -7.51 23.52
C GLY A 90 -15.41 -6.35 23.09
N ARG A 91 -14.52 -5.91 23.99
CA ARG A 91 -13.51 -4.89 23.68
C ARG A 91 -12.52 -5.36 22.62
N ILE A 92 -12.03 -6.60 22.72
CA ILE A 92 -11.15 -7.19 21.70
C ILE A 92 -11.85 -7.24 20.34
N THR A 93 -13.12 -7.64 20.31
CA THR A 93 -13.91 -7.68 19.08
C THR A 93 -14.04 -6.30 18.45
N LEU A 94 -14.43 -5.27 19.22
CA LEU A 94 -14.54 -3.89 18.71
C LEU A 94 -13.19 -3.30 18.27
N LEU A 95 -12.13 -3.63 19.00
CA LEU A 95 -10.78 -3.20 18.65
C LEU A 95 -10.39 -3.76 17.27
N LYS A 96 -10.60 -5.05 17.04
CA LYS A 96 -10.27 -5.71 15.77
C LYS A 96 -11.18 -5.29 14.62
N SER A 97 -12.49 -5.21 14.86
CA SER A 97 -13.47 -4.94 13.80
C SER A 97 -13.53 -3.46 13.40
N THR A 98 -13.24 -2.56 14.34
CA THR A 98 -13.46 -1.13 14.14
C THR A 98 -12.17 -0.33 14.30
N LEU A 99 -11.53 -0.34 15.49
CA LEU A 99 -10.38 0.54 15.75
C LEU A 99 -9.18 0.25 14.85
N ALA A 100 -8.87 -1.02 14.62
CA ALA A 100 -7.78 -1.43 13.74
C ALA A 100 -8.07 -1.11 12.26
N ASN A 101 -9.35 -0.97 11.88
CA ASN A 101 -9.79 -0.74 10.51
C ASN A 101 -9.92 0.74 10.13
N ILE A 102 -10.19 1.63 11.08
CA ILE A 102 -10.25 3.10 10.85
C ILE A 102 -9.01 3.63 10.11
N PRO A 103 -7.76 3.30 10.51
CA PRO A 103 -6.57 3.80 9.81
C PRO A 103 -6.30 3.09 8.48
N VAL A 104 -6.95 1.96 8.16
CA VAL A 104 -6.57 1.09 7.02
C VAL A 104 -6.64 1.82 5.69
N TYR A 105 -7.66 2.66 5.48
CA TYR A 105 -7.81 3.40 4.23
C TYR A 105 -6.59 4.29 3.96
N GLN A 106 -6.15 5.05 4.97
CA GLN A 106 -4.99 5.93 4.86
C GLN A 106 -3.66 5.17 4.87
N MET A 107 -3.53 4.12 5.70
CA MET A 107 -2.37 3.21 5.72
C MET A 107 -2.20 2.43 4.43
N SER A 108 -3.24 2.31 3.60
CA SER A 108 -3.11 1.65 2.31
C SER A 108 -2.29 2.46 1.32
N LEU A 109 -2.19 3.78 1.49
CA LEU A 109 -1.50 4.68 0.54
C LEU A 109 -0.30 5.38 1.15
N PHE A 110 -0.35 5.68 2.46
CA PHE A 110 0.68 6.47 3.12
C PHE A 110 1.44 5.67 4.17
N ARG A 111 2.75 5.91 4.26
CA ARG A 111 3.58 5.40 5.35
C ARG A 111 3.22 6.11 6.65
N MET A 112 2.82 5.35 7.65
CA MET A 112 2.52 5.87 8.98
C MET A 112 3.82 6.15 9.75
N PRO A 113 3.99 7.37 10.30
CA PRO A 113 5.09 7.65 11.21
C PRO A 113 4.99 6.82 12.50
N ASN A 114 6.13 6.36 13.03
CA ASN A 114 6.17 5.56 14.27
C ASN A 114 5.57 6.31 15.48
N SER A 115 5.64 7.64 15.52
CA SER A 115 4.98 8.44 16.55
C SER A 115 3.45 8.28 16.50
N VAL A 116 2.85 8.39 15.31
CA VAL A 116 1.41 8.20 15.08
C VAL A 116 1.00 6.78 15.47
N ALA A 117 1.72 5.76 14.99
CA ALA A 117 1.43 4.37 15.34
C ALA A 117 1.40 4.15 16.86
N ARG A 118 2.39 4.69 17.59
CA ARG A 118 2.43 4.64 19.06
C ARG A 118 1.24 5.35 19.71
N ARG A 119 0.82 6.51 19.20
CA ARG A 119 -0.37 7.23 19.72
C ARG A 119 -1.65 6.42 19.53
N LEU A 120 -1.86 5.86 18.33
CA LEU A 120 -3.05 5.07 18.02
C LEU A 120 -3.07 3.72 18.76
N GLU A 121 -1.93 3.04 18.87
CA GLU A 121 -1.82 1.80 19.66
C GLU A 121 -2.00 2.07 21.16
N LYS A 122 -1.59 3.25 21.66
CA LYS A 122 -1.91 3.66 23.04
C LYS A 122 -3.42 3.74 23.25
N LEU A 123 -4.18 4.36 22.34
CA LEU A 123 -5.64 4.38 22.42
C LEU A 123 -6.25 2.96 22.44
N GLN A 124 -5.72 2.06 21.64
CA GLN A 124 -6.16 0.66 21.61
C GLN A 124 -5.86 -0.07 22.93
N ARG A 125 -4.67 0.15 23.51
CA ARG A 125 -4.27 -0.40 24.82
C ARG A 125 -5.14 0.12 25.95
N ASP A 126 -5.32 1.43 25.99
CA ASP A 126 -6.09 2.11 27.05
C ASP A 126 -7.54 1.64 26.99
N PHE A 127 -8.10 1.42 25.80
CA PHE A 127 -9.43 0.83 25.66
C PHE A 127 -9.50 -0.63 26.13
N LEU A 128 -8.52 -1.45 25.78
CA LEU A 128 -8.52 -2.87 26.16
C LEU A 128 -8.42 -3.04 27.68
N TRP A 129 -7.48 -2.32 28.31
CA TRP A 129 -7.14 -2.49 29.73
C TRP A 129 -7.85 -1.54 30.68
N GLY A 130 -8.31 -0.38 30.21
CA GLY A 130 -8.87 0.68 31.06
C GLY A 130 -10.09 0.25 31.87
N GLY A 131 -10.14 0.65 33.14
CA GLY A 131 -11.33 0.58 34.00
C GLY A 131 -12.22 1.81 33.83
N GLY A 132 -13.44 1.80 34.40
CA GLY A 132 -14.35 2.96 34.46
C GLY A 132 -13.68 4.23 35.01
N ASN A 133 -14.40 5.36 34.96
CA ASN A 133 -13.91 6.75 34.98
C ASN A 133 -12.83 7.20 36.01
N LEU A 134 -12.38 6.38 36.97
CA LEU A 134 -11.37 6.77 37.97
C LEU A 134 -10.26 5.74 38.24
N GLU A 135 -10.31 4.53 37.68
CA GLU A 135 -9.28 3.50 37.95
C GLU A 135 -8.30 3.36 36.77
N ARG A 136 -7.06 3.83 36.96
CA ARG A 136 -5.93 3.42 36.13
C ARG A 136 -5.65 1.93 36.39
N LYS A 137 -6.20 1.05 35.57
CA LYS A 137 -5.86 -0.37 35.59
C LYS A 137 -4.53 -0.60 34.88
N ALA A 138 -3.65 -1.36 35.54
CA ALA A 138 -2.37 -1.75 34.97
C ALA A 138 -2.57 -2.58 33.69
N HIS A 139 -1.67 -2.39 32.72
CA HIS A 139 -1.60 -3.25 31.54
C HIS A 139 -1.09 -4.63 31.96
N LEU A 140 -2.01 -5.58 32.13
CA LEU A 140 -1.70 -6.91 32.68
C LEU A 140 -0.73 -7.73 31.81
N VAL A 141 -0.75 -7.50 30.49
CA VAL A 141 0.06 -8.24 29.52
C VAL A 141 0.76 -7.24 28.61
N ASN A 142 2.05 -7.50 28.34
CA ASN A 142 2.83 -6.73 27.37
C ASN A 142 2.10 -6.68 26.02
N TRP A 143 1.99 -5.48 25.45
CA TRP A 143 1.31 -5.26 24.17
C TRP A 143 1.86 -6.10 23.03
N GLU A 144 3.17 -6.39 23.06
CA GLU A 144 3.78 -7.24 22.05
C GLU A 144 3.23 -8.67 22.08
N MET A 145 2.99 -9.21 23.29
CA MET A 145 2.38 -10.52 23.48
C MET A 145 0.90 -10.50 23.08
N VAL A 146 0.17 -9.45 23.45
CA VAL A 146 -1.23 -9.22 23.01
C VAL A 146 -1.37 -9.24 21.49
N CYS A 147 -0.39 -8.69 20.77
CA CYS A 147 -0.42 -8.63 19.31
C CYS A 147 -0.03 -9.94 18.61
N ARG A 148 0.51 -10.94 19.32
CA ARG A 148 0.84 -12.24 18.71
C ARG A 148 -0.42 -12.98 18.29
N ASP A 149 -0.27 -13.92 17.37
CA ASP A 149 -1.33 -14.82 16.96
C ASP A 149 -1.89 -15.62 18.13
N LYS A 150 -3.15 -16.03 18.04
CA LYS A 150 -3.82 -16.82 19.08
C LYS A 150 -3.09 -18.15 19.34
N GLU A 151 -2.61 -18.78 18.27
CA GLU A 151 -1.81 -20.01 18.32
C GLU A 151 -0.51 -19.85 19.10
N LYS A 152 0.02 -18.62 19.18
CA LYS A 152 1.24 -18.26 19.92
C LYS A 152 0.93 -17.64 21.29
N GLY A 153 -0.28 -17.86 21.80
CA GLY A 153 -0.74 -17.36 23.10
C GLY A 153 -1.12 -15.88 23.14
N GLY A 154 -1.19 -15.20 21.99
CA GLY A 154 -1.60 -13.79 21.92
C GLY A 154 -3.10 -13.61 21.72
N LEU A 155 -3.53 -12.35 21.59
CA LEU A 155 -4.93 -12.01 21.31
C LEU A 155 -5.19 -11.76 19.82
N GLY A 156 -4.18 -11.83 18.96
CA GLY A 156 -4.28 -11.64 17.50
C GLY A 156 -4.67 -10.21 17.11
N ILE A 157 -4.22 -9.21 17.87
CA ILE A 157 -4.37 -7.79 17.53
C ILE A 157 -3.22 -7.40 16.61
N ARG A 158 -3.51 -6.79 15.45
CA ARG A 158 -2.47 -6.45 14.48
C ARG A 158 -1.71 -5.20 14.90
N LYS A 159 -0.37 -5.28 14.97
CA LYS A 159 0.49 -4.08 15.10
C LYS A 159 0.31 -3.18 13.89
N LEU A 160 0.08 -1.88 14.10
CA LEU A 160 -0.25 -0.94 13.03
C LEU A 160 0.91 -0.76 12.05
N ASN A 161 2.15 -0.75 12.55
CA ASN A 161 3.34 -0.64 11.70
C ASN A 161 3.50 -1.85 10.75
N LEU A 162 3.28 -3.06 11.25
CA LEU A 162 3.36 -4.27 10.42
C LEU A 162 2.21 -4.31 9.40
N LEU A 163 1.01 -3.90 9.81
CA LEU A 163 -0.14 -3.80 8.92
C LEU A 163 0.08 -2.74 7.82
N ASN A 164 0.58 -1.55 8.16
CA ASN A 164 0.92 -0.51 7.18
C ASN A 164 1.98 -1.00 6.20
N ARG A 165 3.05 -1.64 6.69
CA ARG A 165 4.09 -2.27 5.85
C ARG A 165 3.49 -3.25 4.83
N ALA A 166 2.64 -4.15 5.30
CA ALA A 166 1.97 -5.15 4.45
C ALA A 166 1.02 -4.51 3.44
N LEU A 167 0.26 -3.47 3.85
CA LEU A 167 -0.65 -2.75 2.97
C LEU A 167 0.06 -1.96 1.88
N LEU A 168 1.23 -1.38 2.18
CA LEU A 168 2.07 -0.74 1.16
C LEU A 168 2.71 -1.80 0.23
N GLY A 169 3.23 -2.90 0.79
CA GLY A 169 3.74 -4.03 -0.01
C GLY A 169 2.69 -4.64 -0.94
N LYS A 170 1.40 -4.64 -0.53
CA LYS A 170 0.28 -5.05 -1.39
C LYS A 170 0.25 -4.26 -2.71
N TRP A 171 0.64 -3.00 -2.73
CA TRP A 171 0.69 -2.22 -3.98
C TRP A 171 1.83 -2.65 -4.90
N VAL A 172 2.98 -3.04 -4.34
CA VAL A 172 4.09 -3.64 -5.11
C VAL A 172 3.59 -4.92 -5.78
N TRP A 173 2.94 -5.79 -5.02
CA TRP A 173 2.34 -7.01 -5.55
C TRP A 173 1.26 -6.75 -6.61
N ARG A 174 0.38 -5.75 -6.37
CA ARG A 174 -0.65 -5.36 -7.33
C ARG A 174 -0.04 -4.84 -8.62
N PHE A 175 1.07 -4.10 -8.56
CA PHE A 175 1.73 -3.58 -9.76
C PHE A 175 2.26 -4.72 -10.62
N ALA A 176 2.94 -5.69 -10.01
CA ALA A 176 3.43 -6.88 -10.70
C ALA A 176 2.27 -7.66 -11.34
N ARG A 177 1.16 -7.86 -10.62
CA ARG A 177 0.02 -8.64 -11.10
C ARG A 177 -0.87 -7.91 -12.13
N ALA A 178 -0.99 -6.59 -12.02
CA ALA A 178 -1.89 -5.81 -12.87
C ALA A 178 -1.46 -5.88 -14.33
N LYS A 179 -2.42 -5.98 -15.25
CA LYS A 179 -2.15 -6.03 -16.70
C LYS A 179 -2.25 -4.64 -17.30
N GLU A 180 -3.47 -4.18 -17.53
CA GLU A 180 -3.79 -2.95 -18.27
C GLU A 180 -4.51 -1.90 -17.41
N ASP A 181 -4.44 -2.04 -16.08
CA ASP A 181 -5.08 -1.07 -15.19
C ASP A 181 -4.52 0.34 -15.43
N PHE A 182 -5.40 1.34 -15.57
CA PHE A 182 -5.01 2.73 -15.85
C PHE A 182 -4.01 3.30 -14.85
N TRP A 183 -4.18 3.01 -13.55
CA TRP A 183 -3.24 3.46 -12.52
C TRP A 183 -1.83 2.88 -12.73
N LYS A 184 -1.71 1.66 -13.28
CA LYS A 184 -0.42 1.06 -13.64
C LYS A 184 0.19 1.81 -14.82
N GLN A 185 -0.59 2.09 -15.86
CA GLN A 185 -0.14 2.86 -17.03
C GLN A 185 0.40 4.24 -16.64
N VAL A 186 -0.28 4.95 -15.73
CA VAL A 186 0.19 6.24 -15.19
C VAL A 186 1.54 6.08 -14.48
N LEU A 187 1.72 5.03 -13.68
CA LEU A 187 3.01 4.77 -13.02
C LEU A 187 4.11 4.38 -14.00
N ILE A 188 3.79 3.60 -15.04
CA ILE A 188 4.73 3.23 -16.11
C ILE A 188 5.17 4.49 -16.87
N ALA A 189 4.23 5.34 -17.28
CA ALA A 189 4.53 6.58 -17.97
C ALA A 189 5.42 7.51 -17.12
N LYS A 190 5.19 7.52 -15.80
CA LYS A 190 5.92 8.40 -14.87
C LYS A 190 7.29 7.88 -14.46
N TYR A 191 7.42 6.58 -14.19
CA TYR A 191 8.63 5.99 -13.59
C TYR A 191 9.37 5.03 -14.53
N GLY A 192 8.76 4.59 -15.62
CA GLY A 192 9.26 3.50 -16.47
C GLY A 192 9.14 2.13 -15.81
N GLN A 193 9.56 1.10 -16.56
CA GLN A 193 9.52 -0.31 -16.16
C GLN A 193 10.91 -0.95 -16.15
N GLU A 194 11.06 -1.98 -15.33
CA GLU A 194 12.21 -2.89 -15.29
C GLU A 194 11.75 -4.32 -14.94
N ASP A 195 12.67 -5.30 -15.05
CA ASP A 195 12.41 -6.71 -14.75
C ASP A 195 11.16 -7.26 -15.46
N PHE A 196 11.14 -7.26 -16.79
CA PHE A 196 10.04 -7.84 -17.59
C PHE A 196 8.63 -7.26 -17.28
N ASP A 197 8.55 -5.98 -16.95
CA ASP A 197 7.35 -5.23 -16.56
C ASP A 197 6.79 -5.56 -15.17
N TRP A 198 7.54 -6.30 -14.36
CA TRP A 198 7.16 -6.62 -12.99
C TRP A 198 7.37 -5.46 -12.03
N ARG A 199 8.28 -4.54 -12.34
CA ARG A 199 8.69 -3.46 -11.44
C ARG A 199 8.70 -2.12 -12.17
N THR A 200 8.47 -1.05 -11.40
CA THR A 200 8.81 0.29 -11.85
C THR A 200 10.28 0.56 -11.58
N LYS A 201 10.94 1.40 -12.38
CA LYS A 201 12.26 1.90 -11.99
C LYS A 201 12.19 2.69 -10.68
N LYS A 202 13.35 2.90 -10.05
CA LYS A 202 13.45 3.70 -8.82
C LYS A 202 12.83 5.08 -9.02
N ALA A 203 11.97 5.49 -8.08
CA ALA A 203 11.39 6.83 -8.06
C ALA A 203 12.45 7.88 -7.68
N VAL A 204 13.05 8.50 -8.70
CA VAL A 204 14.02 9.61 -8.57
C VAL A 204 13.29 10.94 -8.72
N GLY A 205 13.58 11.90 -7.85
CA GLY A 205 12.95 13.23 -7.86
C GLY A 205 12.68 13.79 -6.47
N ALA A 206 12.60 15.12 -6.38
CA ALA A 206 12.28 15.85 -5.17
C ALA A 206 10.76 16.04 -4.99
N PHE A 207 10.02 16.26 -6.09
CA PHE A 207 8.59 16.59 -6.07
C PHE A 207 7.72 15.51 -6.73
N GLY A 208 6.49 15.37 -6.26
CA GLY A 208 5.47 14.51 -6.89
C GLY A 208 5.73 12.99 -6.84
N VAL A 209 6.86 12.52 -6.29
CA VAL A 209 7.22 11.09 -6.26
C VAL A 209 6.98 10.41 -4.92
N GLY A 210 6.68 11.17 -3.86
CA GLY A 210 6.83 10.67 -2.50
C GLY A 210 5.90 9.51 -2.12
N VAL A 211 4.64 9.46 -2.59
CA VAL A 211 3.74 8.33 -2.28
C VAL A 211 4.31 7.01 -2.82
N TRP A 212 4.58 6.95 -4.14
CA TRP A 212 5.11 5.74 -4.77
C TRP A 212 6.51 5.41 -4.26
N LYS A 213 7.36 6.42 -4.01
CA LYS A 213 8.68 6.24 -3.41
C LYS A 213 8.62 5.60 -2.02
N GLU A 214 7.67 5.98 -1.18
CA GLU A 214 7.48 5.36 0.14
C GLU A 214 6.91 3.93 0.03
N ILE A 215 6.06 3.64 -0.97
CA ILE A 215 5.61 2.27 -1.29
C ILE A 215 6.78 1.39 -1.74
N LEU A 216 7.64 1.89 -2.62
CA LEU A 216 8.79 1.14 -3.15
C LEU A 216 9.83 0.78 -2.09
N LYS A 217 9.87 1.46 -0.93
CA LYS A 217 10.69 1.02 0.22
C LYS A 217 10.29 -0.36 0.73
N GLU A 218 9.04 -0.76 0.51
CA GLU A 218 8.54 -2.08 0.87
C GLU A 218 8.77 -3.14 -0.21
N ALA A 219 9.38 -2.79 -1.34
CA ALA A 219 9.57 -3.73 -2.44
C ALA A 219 10.50 -4.88 -2.08
N GLY A 220 11.62 -4.63 -1.36
CA GLY A 220 12.66 -5.64 -1.10
C GLY A 220 12.11 -6.90 -0.42
N TRP A 221 11.58 -6.77 0.80
CA TRP A 221 11.00 -7.91 1.52
C TRP A 221 9.78 -8.50 0.82
N CYS A 222 9.03 -7.68 0.07
CA CYS A 222 7.83 -8.14 -0.61
C CYS A 222 8.22 -9.10 -1.74
N TRP A 223 9.24 -8.74 -2.52
CA TRP A 223 9.80 -9.59 -3.59
C TRP A 223 10.42 -10.88 -3.05
N GLU A 224 11.11 -10.84 -1.91
CA GLU A 224 11.64 -12.05 -1.24
C GLU A 224 10.54 -13.03 -0.80
N LYS A 225 9.29 -12.58 -0.69
CA LYS A 225 8.13 -13.38 -0.28
C LYS A 225 7.13 -13.63 -1.40
N MET A 226 7.43 -13.21 -2.62
CA MET A 226 6.61 -13.48 -3.80
C MET A 226 7.13 -14.71 -4.53
N ALA A 227 6.21 -15.59 -4.91
CA ALA A 227 6.47 -16.68 -5.83
C ALA A 227 5.70 -16.45 -7.14
N PHE A 228 6.35 -16.80 -8.25
CA PHE A 228 5.76 -16.79 -9.57
C PHE A 228 5.10 -18.14 -9.86
N LYS A 229 3.95 -18.10 -10.54
CA LYS A 229 3.37 -19.29 -11.13
C LYS A 229 3.83 -19.37 -12.58
N ALA A 230 4.54 -20.44 -12.94
CA ALA A 230 4.98 -20.65 -14.31
C ALA A 230 3.77 -20.68 -15.27
N GLY A 231 3.86 -19.85 -16.31
CA GLY A 231 2.92 -19.78 -17.44
C GLY A 231 3.70 -19.98 -18.73
N LYS A 232 3.68 -18.99 -19.64
CA LYS A 232 4.55 -19.01 -20.84
C LYS A 232 6.05 -19.01 -20.54
N GLY A 233 6.45 -18.55 -19.36
CA GLY A 233 7.85 -18.58 -18.92
C GLY A 233 8.72 -17.41 -19.41
N ASN A 234 8.29 -16.67 -20.43
CA ASN A 234 9.01 -15.57 -21.07
C ASN A 234 9.32 -14.33 -20.19
N LYS A 235 8.80 -14.31 -18.96
CA LYS A 235 8.99 -13.22 -17.99
C LYS A 235 9.51 -13.70 -16.64
N ILE A 236 9.94 -14.95 -16.53
CA ILE A 236 10.40 -15.52 -15.26
C ILE A 236 11.82 -16.02 -15.48
N ARG A 237 12.79 -15.53 -14.69
CA ARG A 237 14.17 -16.00 -14.73
C ARG A 237 14.27 -17.36 -14.06
N PHE A 238 14.93 -18.31 -14.72
CA PHE A 238 15.01 -19.69 -14.25
C PHE A 238 15.71 -19.80 -12.89
N TRP A 239 16.85 -19.13 -12.71
CA TRP A 239 17.68 -19.30 -11.50
C TRP A 239 17.30 -18.38 -10.34
N THR A 240 16.96 -17.12 -10.64
CA THR A 240 16.88 -16.05 -9.65
C THR A 240 15.46 -15.74 -9.19
N ASP A 241 14.44 -16.10 -9.97
CA ASP A 241 13.06 -15.90 -9.56
C ASP A 241 12.54 -17.13 -8.82
N TRP A 242 11.70 -16.92 -7.81
CA TRP A 242 11.10 -18.02 -7.06
C TRP A 242 9.85 -18.51 -7.79
N TRP A 243 9.96 -19.59 -8.57
CA TRP A 243 8.83 -20.15 -9.34
C TRP A 243 8.56 -21.63 -9.06
N CYS A 244 9.49 -22.32 -8.40
CA CYS A 244 9.36 -23.71 -7.97
C CYS A 244 9.99 -23.93 -6.59
N GLY A 245 9.54 -24.97 -5.87
CA GLY A 245 10.07 -25.32 -4.55
C GLY A 245 9.84 -24.25 -3.47
N GLY A 246 10.69 -24.25 -2.44
CA GLY A 246 10.61 -23.34 -1.27
C GLY A 246 11.49 -22.09 -1.35
N SER A 247 12.33 -21.96 -2.38
CA SER A 247 13.29 -20.87 -2.56
C SER A 247 13.69 -20.77 -4.04
N THR A 248 14.46 -19.74 -4.39
CA THR A 248 15.06 -19.63 -5.73
C THR A 248 16.01 -20.81 -6.00
N LEU A 249 16.12 -21.25 -7.26
CA LEU A 249 17.03 -22.35 -7.61
C LEU A 249 18.49 -21.99 -7.34
N SER A 250 18.87 -20.71 -7.46
CA SER A 250 20.21 -20.24 -7.09
C SER A 250 20.55 -20.43 -5.60
N GLN A 251 19.55 -20.41 -4.71
CA GLN A 251 19.75 -20.64 -3.27
C GLN A 251 19.73 -22.13 -2.94
N SER A 252 18.86 -22.90 -3.60
CA SER A 252 18.77 -24.35 -3.39
C SER A 252 19.97 -25.10 -3.96
N PHE A 253 20.52 -24.62 -5.09
CA PHE A 253 21.61 -25.27 -5.82
C PHE A 253 22.73 -24.26 -6.19
N PRO A 254 23.45 -23.71 -5.20
CA PRO A 254 24.44 -22.66 -5.42
C PRO A 254 25.59 -23.10 -6.34
N HIS A 255 26.03 -24.36 -6.24
CA HIS A 255 27.10 -24.92 -7.09
C HIS A 255 26.66 -25.07 -8.55
N LEU A 256 25.42 -25.49 -8.81
CA LEU A 256 24.90 -25.53 -10.18
C LEU A 256 24.74 -24.11 -10.75
N TYR A 257 24.30 -23.16 -9.93
CA TYR A 257 24.16 -21.79 -10.34
C TYR A 257 25.50 -21.10 -10.65
N THR A 258 26.58 -21.41 -9.92
CA THR A 258 27.90 -20.84 -10.23
C THR A 258 28.41 -21.32 -11.58
N LEU A 259 28.19 -22.60 -11.90
CA LEU A 259 28.56 -23.25 -13.15
C LEU A 259 27.60 -22.95 -14.32
N ALA A 260 26.40 -22.43 -14.07
CA ALA A 260 25.42 -22.17 -15.11
C ALA A 260 25.95 -21.12 -16.11
N ALA A 261 25.95 -21.46 -17.40
CA ALA A 261 26.36 -20.55 -18.47
C ALA A 261 25.34 -19.41 -18.67
N GLN A 262 24.06 -19.69 -18.43
CA GLN A 262 22.95 -18.75 -18.63
C GLN A 262 22.23 -18.43 -17.32
N LYS A 263 22.81 -17.54 -16.51
CA LYS A 263 22.28 -17.19 -15.18
C LYS A 263 21.00 -16.33 -15.23
N ASN A 264 20.84 -15.56 -16.30
CA ASN A 264 19.73 -14.63 -16.49
C ASN A 264 18.65 -15.12 -17.46
N ALA A 265 18.77 -16.36 -17.97
CA ALA A 265 17.82 -16.91 -18.93
C ALA A 265 16.43 -17.11 -18.30
N THR A 266 15.41 -16.96 -19.15
CA THR A 266 14.01 -17.14 -18.78
C THR A 266 13.59 -18.61 -18.80
N LEU A 267 12.47 -18.95 -18.18
CA LEU A 267 11.93 -20.31 -18.23
C LEU A 267 11.62 -20.78 -19.65
N GLU A 268 11.20 -19.86 -20.52
CA GLU A 268 10.93 -20.18 -21.92
C GLU A 268 12.22 -20.54 -22.67
N GLU A 269 13.29 -19.75 -22.48
CA GLU A 269 14.59 -20.01 -23.12
C GLU A 269 15.24 -21.31 -22.63
N MET A 270 15.01 -21.67 -21.37
CA MET A 270 15.55 -22.89 -20.76
C MET A 270 14.71 -24.14 -21.07
N TRP A 271 13.52 -23.99 -21.66
CA TRP A 271 12.64 -25.12 -21.97
C TRP A 271 12.73 -25.49 -23.45
N ASP A 272 13.28 -26.66 -23.75
CA ASP A 272 13.34 -27.19 -25.11
C ASP A 272 12.04 -27.91 -25.45
N GLN A 273 11.29 -27.35 -26.42
CA GLN A 273 10.06 -27.94 -26.92
C GLN A 273 10.30 -29.06 -27.96
N ASN A 274 11.53 -29.17 -28.49
CA ASN A 274 11.84 -30.10 -29.58
C ASN A 274 12.10 -31.52 -29.08
N SER A 275 12.36 -31.70 -27.79
CA SER A 275 12.64 -32.98 -27.16
C SER A 275 11.37 -33.69 -26.68
N GLY A 276 10.45 -34.03 -27.59
CA GLY A 276 9.32 -34.97 -27.39
C GLY A 276 8.40 -34.76 -26.16
N VAL A 277 8.90 -35.05 -24.95
CA VAL A 277 8.25 -34.82 -23.65
C VAL A 277 8.52 -33.40 -23.12
N GLY A 278 9.40 -32.65 -23.77
CA GLY A 278 9.94 -31.36 -23.32
C GLY A 278 11.05 -31.57 -22.28
N GLY A 279 12.17 -30.87 -22.46
CA GLY A 279 13.35 -31.01 -21.61
C GLY A 279 13.91 -29.66 -21.15
N TRP A 280 14.58 -29.64 -20.00
CA TRP A 280 15.33 -28.45 -19.57
C TRP A 280 16.69 -28.41 -20.27
N ASN A 281 16.96 -27.35 -21.03
CA ASN A 281 18.24 -27.11 -21.70
C ASN A 281 19.19 -26.36 -20.76
N LEU A 282 19.76 -27.07 -19.78
CA LEU A 282 20.72 -26.50 -18.85
C LEU A 282 22.14 -26.58 -19.43
N ARG A 283 22.73 -25.43 -19.76
CA ARG A 283 24.14 -25.32 -20.18
C ARG A 283 25.04 -24.91 -19.01
N PHE A 284 26.13 -25.63 -18.80
CA PHE A 284 27.13 -25.34 -17.78
C PHE A 284 28.48 -24.97 -18.42
N THR A 285 29.29 -24.16 -17.72
CA THR A 285 30.60 -23.69 -18.21
C THR A 285 31.69 -24.74 -18.13
N ARG A 286 31.46 -25.83 -17.41
CA ARG A 286 32.32 -27.01 -17.28
C ARG A 286 31.44 -28.25 -17.25
N ASP A 287 31.93 -29.35 -17.79
CA ASP A 287 31.27 -30.64 -17.68
C ASP A 287 31.37 -31.16 -16.24
N PHE A 288 30.35 -31.91 -15.79
CA PHE A 288 30.28 -32.43 -14.42
C PHE A 288 31.29 -33.54 -14.11
N ASN A 289 32.11 -33.93 -15.10
CA ASN A 289 33.02 -35.07 -15.04
C ASN A 289 34.51 -34.68 -14.98
N ASP A 290 34.85 -33.39 -14.76
CA ASP A 290 36.22 -32.92 -14.52
C ASP A 290 36.48 -32.55 -13.04
#